data_AF-A0A958BHY5-F1
#
_entry.id   AF-A0A958BHY5-F1
#
_cell.length_a   1.000
_cell.length_b   1.000
_cell.length_c   1.000
_cell.angle_alpha   90.00
_cell.angle_beta   90.00
_cell.angle_gamma   90.00
#
_symmetry.space_group_name_H-M   'P 1'
#
loop_
_entity.id
_entity.type
_entity.pdbx_description
1 polymer ?
#
loop_
_entity_poly.entity_id
_entity_poly.type
_entity_poly.pdbx_seq_one_letter_code
_entity_poly.pdbx_strand_id
1 'polypeptide(L)'
;MSIAGSSQQRPRVALTLGKFDGVHAGHRHLAAQTLAAAAHHAAEAAALVLHPHPASVLYGARIPLLGTVRRRCAQLRDLGLGIVEPLQFTREIAELTPEAFVERVTQRFQVAAIVVGPDFAFGRGRLGDVETLRELGHRRGFELRVAEDLEVEGRRVSSGAIRELIESGDLDRARRLLREPPCLTGTVVHGAARGRELGFPTANLDLRDDFVVPGNGIYAVRARWDGAPSRDGSGWVDGVASIGVRPTFDNGPRSIEVFLLDFAGDLYGRRLDLAFIARQRGEERFESVDALIAQMHADVARSRQILAAETKPAWTIVHQDIGLEAELRGFDLADLCQSAAACLGALREGRPDTAPPAPWTGSAWPARADGDGRPLSLRAEPGGNSAPADLADAALLRAWLAALGSVRDARVFRAGEGWVQGLVYGPAVAGKPPELVAGPELGPDGWYRARLR
;
A
#
# COMPACT_ATOMS: atom_id res chain seq x y z
N MET A 1 -21.29 -29.63 34.03
CA MET A 1 -20.50 -30.01 32.85
C MET A 1 -20.25 -28.75 32.04
N SER A 2 -19.00 -28.28 32.06
CA SER A 2 -18.57 -27.05 31.37
C SER A 2 -18.40 -27.34 29.87
N ILE A 3 -19.08 -26.58 29.02
CA ILE A 3 -18.83 -26.57 27.58
C ILE A 3 -17.64 -25.64 27.37
N ALA A 4 -16.47 -26.24 27.15
CA ALA A 4 -15.23 -25.54 26.86
C ALA A 4 -15.39 -24.67 25.61
N GLY A 5 -14.93 -23.42 25.71
CA GLY A 5 -14.93 -22.46 24.62
C GLY A 5 -14.15 -22.97 23.41
N SER A 6 -14.66 -22.67 22.22
CA SER A 6 -13.95 -22.93 20.97
C SER A 6 -12.66 -22.12 20.94
N SER A 7 -11.52 -22.76 21.17
CA SER A 7 -10.22 -22.18 20.83
C SER A 7 -10.17 -22.04 19.31
N GLN A 8 -10.13 -20.81 18.83
CA GLN A 8 -9.93 -20.53 17.40
C GLN A 8 -8.57 -21.11 17.00
N GLN A 9 -8.58 -22.18 16.19
CA GLN A 9 -7.39 -22.96 15.89
C GLN A 9 -6.45 -22.12 15.01
N ARG A 10 -5.28 -21.78 15.55
CA ARG A 10 -4.28 -20.96 14.84
C ARG A 10 -3.79 -21.70 13.60
N PRO A 11 -3.63 -21.03 12.44
CA PRO A 11 -3.14 -21.69 11.24
C PRO A 11 -1.71 -22.21 11.46
N ARG A 12 -1.47 -23.45 11.01
CA ARG A 12 -0.16 -24.08 11.05
C ARG A 12 0.62 -23.66 9.81
N VAL A 13 1.78 -23.03 9.98
CA VAL A 13 2.49 -22.37 8.87
C VAL A 13 3.98 -22.72 8.79
N ALA A 14 4.51 -22.76 7.57
CA ALA A 14 5.92 -22.52 7.32
C ALA A 14 6.07 -21.05 6.86
N LEU A 15 6.83 -20.27 7.63
CA LEU A 15 6.85 -18.82 7.51
C LEU A 15 8.17 -18.32 6.94
N THR A 16 8.11 -17.33 6.06
CA THR A 16 9.24 -16.45 5.75
C THR A 16 8.93 -15.00 6.14
N LEU A 17 9.97 -14.24 6.49
CA LEU A 17 9.84 -12.83 6.88
C LEU A 17 10.93 -12.04 6.17
N GLY A 18 10.55 -10.89 5.62
CA GLY A 18 11.51 -10.01 4.99
C GLY A 18 10.89 -8.77 4.40
N LYS A 19 11.76 -7.96 3.81
CA LYS A 19 11.33 -6.76 3.07
C LYS A 19 10.70 -7.13 1.74
N PHE A 20 11.17 -8.20 1.09
CA PHE A 20 10.68 -8.64 -0.22
C PHE A 20 10.64 -7.53 -1.29
N ASP A 21 11.54 -6.54 -1.21
CA ASP A 21 11.50 -5.40 -2.12
C ASP A 21 11.87 -5.81 -3.55
N GLY A 22 10.92 -5.63 -4.46
CA GLY A 22 10.96 -6.08 -5.86
C GLY A 22 10.66 -7.56 -6.11
N VAL A 23 10.50 -8.39 -5.06
CA VAL A 23 10.30 -9.87 -5.17
C VAL A 23 11.20 -10.49 -6.25
N HIS A 24 12.48 -10.11 -6.21
CA HIS A 24 13.51 -10.54 -7.16
C HIS A 24 13.80 -12.04 -7.09
N ALA A 25 14.64 -12.54 -7.99
CA ALA A 25 14.98 -13.96 -8.10
C ALA A 25 15.38 -14.60 -6.74
N GLY A 26 16.19 -13.92 -5.93
CA GLY A 26 16.50 -14.38 -4.56
C GLY A 26 15.27 -14.51 -3.64
N HIS A 27 14.33 -13.56 -3.66
CA HIS A 27 13.08 -13.67 -2.91
C HIS A 27 12.19 -14.81 -3.44
N ARG A 28 12.17 -15.02 -4.76
CA ARG A 28 11.43 -16.15 -5.37
C ARG A 28 12.03 -17.49 -4.97
N HIS A 29 13.36 -17.57 -4.86
CA HIS A 29 14.04 -18.74 -4.31
C HIS A 29 13.65 -18.97 -2.84
N LEU A 30 13.65 -17.92 -2.00
CA LEU A 30 13.21 -18.01 -0.61
C LEU A 30 11.75 -18.47 -0.48
N ALA A 31 10.86 -17.95 -1.34
CA ALA A 31 9.47 -18.38 -1.43
C ALA A 31 9.33 -19.86 -1.80
N ALA A 32 10.11 -20.35 -2.76
CA ALA A 32 10.14 -21.77 -3.14
C ALA A 32 10.60 -22.68 -1.98
N GLN A 33 11.62 -22.26 -1.22
CA GLN A 33 12.06 -23.00 -0.02
C GLN A 33 10.99 -23.01 1.08
N THR A 34 10.24 -21.90 1.21
CA THR A 34 9.11 -21.79 2.15
C THR A 34 7.98 -22.75 1.77
N LEU A 35 7.66 -22.87 0.48
CA LEU A 35 6.68 -23.84 -0.03
C LEU A 35 7.12 -25.28 0.22
N ALA A 36 8.39 -25.60 -0.01
CA ALA A 36 8.94 -26.92 0.28
C ALA A 36 8.89 -27.26 1.78
N ALA A 37 9.12 -26.28 2.65
CA ALA A 37 8.97 -26.43 4.11
C ALA A 37 7.50 -26.64 4.51
N ALA A 38 6.59 -25.86 3.93
CA ALA A 38 5.15 -25.99 4.16
C ALA A 38 4.66 -27.41 3.82
N ALA A 39 5.04 -27.92 2.65
CA ALA A 39 4.70 -29.27 2.21
C ALA A 39 5.27 -30.35 3.14
N HIS A 40 6.53 -30.24 3.55
CA HIS A 40 7.17 -31.19 4.47
C HIS A 40 6.44 -31.28 5.83
N HIS A 41 5.92 -30.16 6.32
CA HIS A 41 5.31 -30.04 7.66
C HIS A 41 3.79 -30.16 7.68
N ALA A 42 3.17 -30.47 6.55
CA ALA A 42 1.71 -30.39 6.37
C ALA A 42 1.15 -29.06 6.88
N ALA A 43 1.81 -27.96 6.49
CA ALA A 43 1.54 -26.60 6.91
C ALA A 43 1.25 -25.72 5.69
N GLU A 44 0.69 -24.52 5.92
CA GLU A 44 0.49 -23.52 4.87
C GLU A 44 1.73 -22.64 4.72
N ALA A 45 2.09 -22.27 3.48
CA ALA A 45 3.21 -21.36 3.24
C ALA A 45 2.78 -19.91 3.51
N ALA A 46 3.53 -19.21 4.36
CA ALA A 46 3.22 -17.86 4.79
C ALA A 46 4.39 -16.89 4.58
N ALA A 47 4.09 -15.62 4.29
CA ALA A 47 5.05 -14.52 4.30
C ALA A 47 4.56 -13.32 5.10
N LEU A 48 5.43 -12.81 5.96
CA LEU A 48 5.29 -11.51 6.61
C LEU A 48 6.18 -10.48 5.91
N VAL A 49 5.54 -9.48 5.28
CA VAL A 49 6.21 -8.46 4.46
C VAL A 49 6.42 -7.19 5.28
N LEU A 50 7.67 -6.86 5.58
CA LEU A 50 8.01 -5.66 6.35
C LEU A 50 7.67 -4.37 5.58
N HIS A 51 6.86 -3.52 6.20
CA HIS A 51 6.49 -2.21 5.67
C HIS A 51 6.09 -1.26 6.81
N PRO A 52 6.51 0.03 6.86
CA PRO A 52 7.48 0.68 5.99
C PRO A 52 8.87 0.02 6.03
N HIS A 53 9.81 0.49 5.20
CA HIS A 53 11.16 -0.07 5.18
C HIS A 53 11.84 0.13 6.56
N PRO A 54 12.45 -0.88 7.19
CA PRO A 54 13.00 -0.73 8.55
C PRO A 54 13.97 0.44 8.70
N ALA A 55 14.85 0.66 7.72
CA ALA A 55 15.78 1.78 7.73
C ALA A 55 15.10 3.17 7.69
N SER A 56 13.91 3.29 7.05
CA SER A 56 13.20 4.57 7.03
C SER A 56 12.59 4.88 8.39
N VAL A 57 12.15 3.86 9.13
CA VAL A 57 11.57 4.01 10.48
C VAL A 57 12.65 4.24 11.54
N LEU A 58 13.77 3.53 11.44
CA LEU A 58 14.87 3.58 12.42
C LEU A 58 15.75 4.81 12.25
N TYR A 59 16.07 5.17 11.01
CA TYR A 59 17.10 6.16 10.71
C TYR A 59 16.59 7.36 9.91
N GLY A 60 15.29 7.41 9.59
CA GLY A 60 14.76 8.42 8.67
C GLY A 60 15.33 8.30 7.25
N ALA A 61 15.94 7.15 6.92
CA ALA A 61 16.58 6.95 5.63
C ALA A 61 15.55 6.98 4.50
N ARG A 62 15.83 7.77 3.47
CA ARG A 62 15.07 7.78 2.22
C ARG A 62 15.53 6.59 1.37
N ILE A 63 14.67 5.59 1.20
CA ILE A 63 14.96 4.36 0.48
C ILE A 63 13.99 4.23 -0.70
N PRO A 64 14.48 4.45 -1.94
CA PRO A 64 13.66 4.23 -3.13
C PRO A 64 13.21 2.77 -3.20
N LEU A 65 11.91 2.51 -3.28
CA LEU A 65 11.33 1.17 -3.33
C LEU A 65 11.29 0.64 -4.76
N LEU A 66 11.45 -0.68 -4.92
CA LEU A 66 11.28 -1.37 -6.22
C LEU A 66 9.80 -1.63 -6.55
N GLY A 67 8.92 -1.52 -5.56
CA GLY A 67 7.49 -1.63 -5.75
C GLY A 67 6.70 -1.43 -4.45
N THR A 68 5.39 -1.22 -4.59
CA THR A 68 4.51 -1.04 -3.44
C THR A 68 4.40 -2.29 -2.58
N VAL A 69 4.06 -2.12 -1.30
CA VAL A 69 3.73 -3.27 -0.42
C VAL A 69 2.62 -4.14 -1.02
N ARG A 70 1.61 -3.52 -1.64
CA ARG A 70 0.51 -4.23 -2.33
C ARG A 70 1.04 -5.14 -3.43
N ARG A 71 1.95 -4.64 -4.27
CA ARG A 71 2.56 -5.42 -5.35
C ARG A 71 3.44 -6.55 -4.81
N ARG A 72 4.27 -6.27 -3.79
CA ARG A 72 5.10 -7.29 -3.12
C ARG A 72 4.24 -8.43 -2.58
N CYS A 73 3.13 -8.10 -1.90
CA CYS A 73 2.21 -9.10 -1.39
C CYS A 73 1.53 -9.90 -2.52
N ALA A 74 1.05 -9.24 -3.58
CA ALA A 74 0.45 -9.91 -4.73
C ALA A 74 1.42 -10.88 -5.40
N GLN A 75 2.66 -10.46 -5.67
CA GLN A 75 3.70 -11.30 -6.26
C GLN A 75 4.02 -12.53 -5.40
N LEU A 76 4.04 -12.40 -4.08
CA LEU A 76 4.26 -13.55 -3.19
C LEU A 76 3.08 -14.53 -3.21
N ARG A 77 1.83 -14.04 -3.31
CA ARG A 77 0.65 -14.90 -3.48
C ARG A 77 0.66 -15.63 -4.82
N ASP A 78 1.04 -14.94 -5.89
CA ASP A 78 1.18 -15.53 -7.24
C ASP A 78 2.23 -16.65 -7.28
N LEU A 79 3.22 -16.62 -6.37
CA LEU A 79 4.19 -17.70 -6.20
C LEU A 79 3.63 -18.91 -5.44
N GLY A 80 2.44 -18.81 -4.86
CA GLY A 80 1.76 -19.89 -4.14
C GLY A 80 1.74 -19.76 -2.62
N LEU A 81 2.19 -18.64 -2.04
CA LEU A 81 2.08 -18.42 -0.60
C LEU A 81 0.62 -18.09 -0.24
N GLY A 82 -0.02 -18.96 0.54
CA GLY A 82 -1.44 -18.84 0.89
C GLY A 82 -1.72 -17.68 1.86
N ILE A 83 -0.80 -17.46 2.81
CA ILE A 83 -0.92 -16.36 3.79
C ILE A 83 0.18 -15.33 3.50
N VAL A 84 -0.20 -14.14 3.02
CA VAL A 84 0.74 -13.04 2.81
C VAL A 84 0.20 -11.77 3.43
N GLU A 85 0.88 -11.29 4.46
CA GLU A 85 0.44 -10.16 5.26
C GLU A 85 1.55 -9.10 5.39
N PRO A 86 1.23 -7.81 5.24
CA PRO A 86 2.16 -6.76 5.63
C PRO A 86 2.32 -6.75 7.15
N LEU A 87 3.56 -6.81 7.63
CA LEU A 87 3.91 -6.56 9.02
C LEU A 87 4.29 -5.09 9.17
N GLN A 88 3.46 -4.33 9.88
CA GLN A 88 3.70 -2.91 10.12
C GLN A 88 4.95 -2.72 10.98
N PHE A 89 6.06 -2.32 10.37
CA PHE A 89 7.31 -2.09 11.09
C PHE A 89 7.25 -0.74 11.82
N THR A 90 7.09 -0.77 13.13
CA THR A 90 7.07 0.42 14.00
C THR A 90 8.32 0.46 14.89
N ARG A 91 8.55 1.59 15.57
CA ARG A 91 9.60 1.66 16.60
C ARG A 91 9.38 0.63 17.71
N GLU A 92 8.13 0.37 18.09
CA GLU A 92 7.80 -0.66 19.08
C GLU A 92 8.22 -2.06 18.61
N ILE A 93 7.96 -2.42 17.35
CA ILE A 93 8.46 -3.68 16.78
C ILE A 93 9.99 -3.70 16.74
N ALA A 94 10.62 -2.57 16.41
CA ALA A 94 12.06 -2.46 16.36
C ALA A 94 12.75 -2.61 17.72
N GLU A 95 12.05 -2.34 18.83
CA GLU A 95 12.57 -2.48 20.20
C GLU A 95 12.36 -3.88 20.81
N LEU A 96 11.64 -4.78 20.12
CA LEU A 96 11.42 -6.15 20.60
C LEU A 96 12.75 -6.91 20.69
N THR A 97 12.99 -7.64 21.78
CA THR A 97 14.09 -8.62 21.82
C THR A 97 13.82 -9.75 20.82
N PRO A 98 14.86 -10.52 20.42
CA PRO A 98 14.67 -11.71 19.59
C PRO A 98 13.60 -12.67 20.14
N GLU A 99 13.59 -12.93 21.44
CA GLU A 99 12.60 -13.78 22.12
C GLU A 99 11.19 -13.21 21.97
N ALA A 100 11.00 -11.92 22.28
CA ALA A 100 9.71 -11.27 22.22
C ALA A 100 9.17 -11.20 20.78
N PHE A 101 10.06 -11.02 19.79
CA PHE A 101 9.69 -11.07 18.39
C PHE A 101 9.18 -12.46 17.98
N VAL A 102 9.94 -13.53 18.29
CA VAL A 102 9.54 -14.91 17.99
C VAL A 102 8.25 -15.27 18.73
N GLU A 103 8.08 -14.81 19.97
CA GLU A 103 6.86 -15.00 20.72
C GLU A 103 5.65 -14.37 20.03
N ARG A 104 5.76 -13.12 19.58
CA ARG A 104 4.68 -12.44 18.86
C ARG A 104 4.27 -13.17 17.58
N VAL A 105 5.25 -13.72 16.85
CA VAL A 105 4.99 -14.53 15.64
C VAL A 105 4.31 -15.85 15.99
N THR A 106 4.81 -16.57 16.99
CA THR A 106 4.26 -17.87 17.44
C THR A 106 2.95 -17.77 18.22
N GLN A 107 2.57 -16.57 18.68
CA GLN A 107 1.24 -16.30 19.21
C GLN A 107 0.19 -16.24 18.10
N ARG A 108 0.51 -15.62 16.95
CA ARG A 108 -0.40 -15.51 15.79
C ARG A 108 -0.54 -16.81 15.01
N PHE A 109 0.55 -17.58 14.90
CA PHE A 109 0.61 -18.79 14.09
C PHE A 109 1.09 -20.01 14.87
N GLN A 110 0.62 -21.20 14.50
CA GLN A 110 1.30 -22.43 14.88
C GLN A 110 2.48 -22.66 13.92
N VAL A 111 3.62 -22.02 14.21
CA VAL A 111 4.80 -22.07 13.34
C VAL A 111 5.41 -23.47 13.35
N ALA A 112 5.44 -24.13 12.19
CA ALA A 112 6.10 -25.42 12.00
C ALA A 112 7.55 -25.25 11.50
N ALA A 113 7.77 -24.26 10.63
CA ALA A 113 9.11 -23.90 10.16
C ALA A 113 9.25 -22.40 9.92
N ILE A 114 10.45 -21.87 10.05
CA ILE A 114 10.83 -20.53 9.61
C ILE A 114 11.93 -20.66 8.54
N VAL A 115 11.75 -19.97 7.42
CA VAL A 115 12.69 -19.96 6.30
C VAL A 115 13.24 -18.55 6.07
N VAL A 116 14.55 -18.40 6.18
CA VAL A 116 15.26 -17.11 6.07
C VAL A 116 16.51 -17.25 5.20
N GLY A 117 17.06 -16.12 4.74
CA GLY A 117 18.37 -16.08 4.09
C GLY A 117 19.53 -16.10 5.11
N PRO A 118 20.79 -16.23 4.65
CA PRO A 118 21.96 -16.37 5.53
C PRO A 118 22.26 -15.09 6.34
N ASP A 119 21.96 -13.91 5.79
CA ASP A 119 22.19 -12.62 6.44
C ASP A 119 21.00 -12.13 7.29
N PHE A 120 20.09 -13.04 7.64
CA PHE A 120 18.92 -12.69 8.41
C PHE A 120 19.30 -12.25 9.82
N ALA A 121 18.80 -11.08 10.21
CA ALA A 121 18.92 -10.59 11.58
C ALA A 121 17.64 -9.86 11.98
N PHE A 122 17.32 -9.93 13.27
CA PHE A 122 16.05 -9.48 13.83
C PHE A 122 16.22 -9.08 15.31
N GLY A 123 15.13 -8.57 15.88
CA GLY A 123 15.14 -8.01 17.23
C GLY A 123 15.90 -6.68 17.32
N ARG A 124 15.80 -6.07 18.51
CA ARG A 124 16.37 -4.77 18.83
C ARG A 124 17.84 -4.73 18.48
N GLY A 125 18.25 -3.69 17.75
CA GLY A 125 19.64 -3.51 17.35
C GLY A 125 20.24 -4.67 16.54
N ARG A 126 19.41 -5.51 15.90
CA ARG A 126 19.85 -6.74 15.21
C ARG A 126 20.57 -7.72 16.15
N LEU A 127 20.19 -7.75 17.44
CA LEU A 127 20.77 -8.65 18.44
C LEU A 127 20.51 -10.13 18.16
N GLY A 128 19.48 -10.46 17.38
CA GLY A 128 19.19 -11.82 16.94
C GLY A 128 19.67 -12.07 15.52
N ASP A 129 20.28 -13.22 15.30
CA ASP A 129 20.77 -13.72 14.03
C ASP A 129 20.24 -15.15 13.74
N VAL A 130 20.79 -15.80 12.72
CA VAL A 130 20.42 -17.18 12.34
C VAL A 130 20.64 -18.16 13.49
N GLU A 131 21.71 -18.05 14.28
CA GLU A 131 21.97 -18.96 15.40
C GLU A 131 20.99 -18.71 16.54
N THR A 132 20.75 -17.45 16.88
CA THR A 132 19.74 -17.06 17.87
C THR A 132 18.36 -17.61 17.49
N LEU A 133 17.99 -17.54 16.21
CA LEU A 133 16.73 -18.08 15.72
C LEU A 133 16.68 -19.62 15.77
N ARG A 134 17.83 -20.28 15.56
CA ARG A 134 17.96 -21.75 15.67
C ARG A 134 17.71 -22.22 17.10
N GLU A 135 18.34 -21.57 18.07
CA GLU A 135 18.15 -21.85 19.50
C GLU A 135 16.69 -21.60 19.93
N LEU A 136 16.10 -20.49 19.47
CA LEU A 136 14.68 -20.19 19.71
C LEU A 136 13.76 -21.21 19.06
N GLY A 137 14.09 -21.69 17.85
CA GLY A 137 13.38 -22.76 17.15
C GLY A 137 13.36 -24.05 17.95
N HIS A 138 14.51 -24.50 18.46
CA HIS A 138 14.60 -25.67 19.33
C HIS A 138 13.74 -25.52 20.59
N ARG A 139 13.76 -24.35 21.25
CA ARG A 139 12.97 -24.11 22.46
C ARG A 139 11.46 -24.00 22.21
N ARG A 140 11.06 -23.48 21.06
CA ARG A 140 9.65 -23.19 20.73
C ARG A 140 9.00 -24.23 19.81
N GLY A 141 9.76 -25.21 19.32
CA GLY A 141 9.24 -26.35 18.55
C GLY A 141 9.01 -26.08 17.06
N PHE A 142 9.82 -25.22 16.43
CA PHE A 142 9.80 -25.01 14.97
C PHE A 142 11.15 -25.31 14.32
N GLU A 143 11.13 -25.79 13.08
CA GLU A 143 12.33 -25.99 12.25
C GLU A 143 12.84 -24.64 11.72
N LEU A 144 14.16 -24.40 11.76
CA LEU A 144 14.79 -23.31 11.01
C LEU A 144 15.40 -23.86 9.72
N ARG A 145 15.02 -23.29 8.57
CA ARG A 145 15.71 -23.50 7.28
C ARG A 145 16.40 -22.21 6.84
N VAL A 146 17.68 -22.34 6.49
CA VAL A 146 18.45 -21.23 5.90
C VAL A 146 18.56 -21.51 4.41
N ALA A 147 17.90 -20.66 3.60
CA ALA A 147 18.01 -20.73 2.15
C ALA A 147 19.36 -20.14 1.74
N GLU A 148 20.08 -20.84 0.85
CA GLU A 148 21.32 -20.32 0.27
C GLU A 148 21.04 -19.06 -0.57
N ASP A 149 22.04 -18.19 -0.66
CA ASP A 149 21.94 -17.03 -1.54
C ASP A 149 21.86 -17.48 -3.01
N LEU A 150 20.92 -16.90 -3.75
CA LEU A 150 20.84 -17.13 -5.19
C LEU A 150 21.81 -16.20 -5.92
N GLU A 151 22.65 -16.79 -6.77
CA GLU A 151 23.43 -16.05 -7.75
C GLU A 151 22.79 -16.09 -9.14
N VAL A 152 22.86 -14.96 -9.84
CA VAL A 152 22.50 -14.87 -11.26
C VAL A 152 23.68 -14.23 -11.96
N GLU A 153 24.19 -14.88 -13.02
CA GLU A 153 25.39 -14.44 -13.75
C GLU A 153 26.62 -14.30 -12.83
N GLY A 154 26.78 -15.22 -11.86
CA GLY A 154 27.91 -15.24 -10.91
C GLY A 154 27.92 -14.06 -9.93
N ARG A 155 26.78 -13.40 -9.72
CA ARG A 155 26.63 -12.34 -8.73
C ARG A 155 25.41 -12.58 -7.86
N ARG A 156 25.57 -12.31 -6.56
CA ARG A 156 24.46 -12.31 -5.60
C ARG A 156 23.35 -11.34 -6.00
N VAL A 157 22.11 -11.80 -5.95
CA VAL A 157 20.93 -10.96 -6.24
C VAL A 157 20.49 -10.19 -4.99
N SER A 158 20.35 -8.86 -5.09
CA SER A 158 19.82 -8.03 -3.99
C SER A 158 18.99 -6.86 -4.51
N SER A 159 18.05 -6.36 -3.68
CA SER A 159 17.31 -5.14 -4.01
C SER A 159 18.23 -3.92 -4.20
N GLY A 160 19.38 -3.86 -3.51
CA GLY A 160 20.36 -2.77 -3.68
C GLY A 160 20.94 -2.74 -5.08
N ALA A 161 21.49 -3.88 -5.53
CA ALA A 161 22.04 -4.01 -6.89
C ALA A 161 20.99 -3.73 -7.97
N ILE A 162 19.73 -4.14 -7.76
CA ILE A 162 18.64 -3.87 -8.72
C ILE A 162 18.33 -2.37 -8.81
N ARG A 163 18.36 -1.64 -7.69
CA ARG A 163 18.15 -0.17 -7.72
C ARG A 163 19.23 0.52 -8.55
N GLU A 164 20.50 0.16 -8.32
CA GLU A 164 21.63 0.71 -9.07
C GLU A 164 21.51 0.45 -10.59
N LEU A 165 21.06 -0.75 -10.98
CA LEU A 165 20.82 -1.09 -12.38
C LEU A 165 19.68 -0.25 -12.98
N ILE A 166 18.58 -0.07 -12.24
CA ILE A 166 17.47 0.76 -12.71
C ILE A 166 17.92 2.23 -12.86
N GLU A 167 18.57 2.79 -11.85
CA GLU A 167 19.03 4.19 -11.83
C GLU A 167 20.01 4.47 -12.97
N SER A 168 20.95 3.55 -13.24
CA SER A 168 21.89 3.65 -14.37
C SER A 168 21.25 3.39 -15.74
N GLY A 169 20.02 2.86 -15.77
CA GLY A 169 19.26 2.59 -17.00
C GLY A 169 19.53 1.22 -17.63
N ASP A 170 20.26 0.32 -16.96
CA ASP A 170 20.41 -1.09 -17.34
C ASP A 170 19.14 -1.90 -16.97
N LEU A 171 18.06 -1.60 -17.68
CA LEU A 171 16.74 -2.18 -17.45
C LEU A 171 16.70 -3.67 -17.80
N ASP A 172 17.52 -4.13 -18.76
CA ASP A 172 17.56 -5.53 -19.16
C ASP A 172 18.11 -6.40 -18.04
N ARG A 173 19.22 -5.98 -17.42
CA ARG A 173 19.78 -6.72 -16.30
C ARG A 173 18.88 -6.64 -15.08
N ALA A 174 18.32 -5.46 -14.79
CA ALA A 174 17.32 -5.32 -13.72
C ALA A 174 16.14 -6.29 -13.93
N ARG A 175 15.62 -6.40 -15.15
CA ARG A 175 14.56 -7.33 -15.53
C ARG A 175 14.94 -8.78 -15.30
N ARG A 176 16.16 -9.20 -15.68
CA ARG A 176 16.63 -10.58 -15.45
C ARG A 176 16.66 -10.92 -13.95
N LEU A 177 17.08 -9.98 -13.11
CA LEU A 177 17.10 -10.15 -11.66
C LEU A 177 15.70 -10.12 -11.03
N LEU A 178 14.80 -9.28 -11.52
CA LEU A 178 13.40 -9.18 -11.06
C LEU A 178 12.51 -10.33 -11.58
N ARG A 179 12.91 -10.95 -12.70
CA ARG A 179 12.10 -11.85 -13.57
C ARG A 179 10.94 -11.16 -14.30
N GLU A 180 10.90 -9.83 -14.24
CA GLU A 180 9.88 -9.00 -14.87
C GLU A 180 10.44 -7.58 -15.07
N PRO A 181 9.86 -6.79 -15.99
CA PRO A 181 10.28 -5.41 -16.18
C PRO A 181 10.19 -4.59 -14.87
N PRO A 182 11.16 -3.70 -14.58
CA PRO A 182 11.00 -2.70 -13.55
C PRO A 182 9.68 -1.96 -13.74
N CYS A 183 8.91 -1.82 -12.67
CA CYS A 183 7.66 -1.09 -12.75
C CYS A 183 7.48 -0.15 -11.58
N LEU A 184 6.96 1.02 -11.91
CA LEU A 184 6.65 2.11 -11.01
C LEU A 184 5.13 2.29 -10.96
N THR A 185 4.63 2.86 -9.86
CA THR A 185 3.22 3.22 -9.75
C THR A 185 3.09 4.70 -9.44
N GLY A 186 2.23 5.42 -10.17
CA GLY A 186 2.01 6.85 -10.00
C GLY A 186 0.54 7.23 -10.12
N THR A 187 0.17 8.41 -9.61
CA THR A 187 -1.14 9.02 -9.86
C THR A 187 -1.03 10.00 -11.01
N VAL A 188 -1.96 9.96 -11.96
CA VAL A 188 -1.96 10.92 -13.07
C VAL A 188 -2.44 12.28 -12.56
N VAL A 189 -1.63 13.29 -12.78
CA VAL A 189 -1.88 14.68 -12.36
C VAL A 189 -1.85 15.62 -13.55
N HIS A 190 -2.37 16.83 -13.37
CA HIS A 190 -2.26 17.87 -14.39
C HIS A 190 -0.80 18.31 -14.53
N GLY A 191 -0.29 18.23 -15.76
CA GLY A 191 1.01 18.79 -16.16
C GLY A 191 0.86 20.09 -16.93
N ALA A 192 1.93 20.50 -17.63
CA ALA A 192 1.93 21.70 -18.47
C ALA A 192 1.06 21.56 -19.74
N ALA A 193 0.52 20.37 -20.01
CA ALA A 193 -0.37 20.03 -21.13
C ALA A 193 0.16 20.34 -22.55
N ARG A 194 1.43 20.75 -22.70
CA ARG A 194 2.05 21.12 -23.98
C ARG A 194 1.99 20.01 -25.03
N GLY A 195 2.14 18.76 -24.62
CA GLY A 195 2.05 17.62 -25.55
C GLY A 195 0.70 17.55 -26.28
N ARG A 196 -0.40 17.98 -25.64
CA ARG A 196 -1.73 17.98 -26.26
C ARG A 196 -1.80 18.93 -27.46
N GLU A 197 -1.17 20.08 -27.39
CA GLU A 197 -1.11 21.07 -28.48
C GLU A 197 -0.28 20.54 -29.67
N LEU A 198 0.68 19.64 -29.40
CA LEU A 198 1.54 19.00 -30.39
C LEU A 198 0.97 17.69 -30.96
N GLY A 199 -0.22 17.26 -30.53
CA GLY A 199 -0.84 15.99 -30.93
C GLY A 199 -0.41 14.76 -30.12
N PHE A 200 0.33 14.95 -29.02
CA PHE A 200 0.83 13.91 -28.12
C PHE A 200 0.36 14.15 -26.67
N PRO A 201 -0.92 13.93 -26.35
CA PRO A 201 -1.42 14.08 -24.97
C PRO A 201 -0.68 13.15 -24.00
N THR A 202 0.09 13.72 -23.06
CA THR A 202 0.84 12.96 -22.06
C THR A 202 0.16 12.95 -20.69
N ALA A 203 0.17 11.79 -20.04
CA ALA A 203 -0.18 11.63 -18.63
C ALA A 203 1.06 11.95 -17.78
N ASN A 204 0.97 12.94 -16.89
CA ASN A 204 2.05 13.27 -15.95
C ASN A 204 1.86 12.45 -14.68
N LEU A 205 2.89 11.75 -14.22
CA LEU A 205 2.82 10.91 -13.02
C LEU A 205 3.41 11.61 -11.81
N ASP A 206 2.62 11.67 -10.73
CA ASP A 206 3.06 12.00 -9.39
C ASP A 206 3.31 10.72 -8.57
N LEU A 207 4.46 10.65 -7.93
CA LEU A 207 4.91 9.50 -7.15
C LEU A 207 4.68 9.81 -5.67
N ARG A 208 3.64 9.21 -5.09
CA ARG A 208 3.36 9.36 -3.66
C ARG A 208 4.38 8.66 -2.78
N ASP A 209 4.84 7.49 -3.22
CA ASP A 209 5.91 6.75 -2.57
C ASP A 209 7.24 7.06 -3.26
N ASP A 210 8.33 6.98 -2.49
CA ASP A 210 9.67 7.10 -3.04
C ASP A 210 10.03 5.80 -3.78
N PHE A 211 9.86 5.77 -5.11
CA PHE A 211 10.25 4.64 -5.95
C PHE A 211 11.61 4.86 -6.58
N VAL A 212 12.30 3.77 -6.89
CA VAL A 212 13.41 3.86 -7.84
C VAL A 212 12.86 4.29 -9.21
N VAL A 213 13.48 5.29 -9.81
CA VAL A 213 13.09 5.82 -11.12
C VAL A 213 14.30 5.69 -12.05
N PRO A 214 14.17 5.04 -13.22
CA PRO A 214 15.27 4.95 -14.19
C PRO A 214 15.85 6.31 -14.52
N GLY A 215 17.12 6.39 -14.97
CA GLY A 215 17.78 7.64 -15.39
C GLY A 215 17.00 8.50 -16.40
N ASN A 216 17.46 9.72 -16.69
CA ASN A 216 16.73 10.57 -17.64
C ASN A 216 16.80 10.02 -19.07
N GLY A 217 15.72 10.21 -19.82
CA GLY A 217 15.63 9.80 -21.21
C GLY A 217 14.23 9.38 -21.64
N ILE A 218 14.17 8.74 -22.81
CA ILE A 218 12.97 8.25 -23.45
C ILE A 218 12.93 6.72 -23.37
N TYR A 219 11.77 6.18 -23.00
CA TYR A 219 11.58 4.77 -22.69
C TYR A 219 10.39 4.18 -23.45
N ALA A 220 10.55 2.97 -23.96
CA ALA A 220 9.43 2.14 -24.35
C ALA A 220 8.81 1.54 -23.08
N VAL A 221 7.52 1.74 -22.88
CA VAL A 221 6.82 1.37 -21.65
C VAL A 221 5.50 0.69 -21.93
N ARG A 222 4.98 -0.01 -20.93
CA ARG A 222 3.58 -0.43 -20.88
C ARG A 222 2.94 0.15 -19.63
N ALA A 223 1.73 0.69 -19.78
CA ALA A 223 0.95 1.20 -18.68
C ALA A 223 -0.28 0.32 -18.42
N ARG A 224 -0.69 0.21 -17.16
CA ARG A 224 -1.97 -0.38 -16.78
C ARG A 224 -2.64 0.47 -15.71
N TRP A 225 -3.95 0.50 -15.78
CA TRP A 225 -4.82 1.06 -14.75
C TRP A 225 -6.13 0.25 -14.72
N ASP A 226 -6.97 0.52 -13.74
CA ASP A 226 -8.28 -0.14 -13.64
C ASP A 226 -9.20 0.26 -14.82
N GLY A 227 -9.73 -0.74 -15.52
CA GLY A 227 -10.51 -0.57 -16.75
C GLY A 227 -9.68 -0.23 -18.00
N ALA A 228 -8.36 -0.48 -17.99
CA ALA A 228 -7.51 -0.23 -19.15
C ALA A 228 -7.97 -1.02 -20.40
N PRO A 229 -8.15 -0.37 -21.56
CA PRO A 229 -8.57 -1.02 -22.79
C PRO A 229 -7.38 -1.76 -23.41
N SER A 230 -7.23 -3.04 -23.10
CA SER A 230 -6.23 -3.89 -23.75
C SER A 230 -6.87 -4.73 -24.85
N ARG A 231 -6.31 -4.69 -26.07
CA ARG A 231 -6.80 -5.46 -27.22
C ARG A 231 -6.74 -6.98 -27.05
N ASP A 232 -5.89 -7.46 -26.14
CA ASP A 232 -5.63 -8.88 -25.87
C ASP A 232 -6.01 -9.33 -24.46
N GLY A 233 -6.78 -8.52 -23.73
CA GLY A 233 -7.24 -8.84 -22.38
C GLY A 233 -6.18 -8.75 -21.27
N SER A 234 -4.94 -8.37 -21.60
CA SER A 234 -3.83 -8.27 -20.62
C SER A 234 -3.93 -7.10 -19.63
N GLY A 235 -4.80 -6.12 -19.90
CA GLY A 235 -4.86 -4.84 -19.19
C GLY A 235 -3.71 -3.87 -19.51
N TRP A 236 -2.72 -4.27 -20.31
CA TRP A 236 -1.56 -3.43 -20.64
C TRP A 236 -1.75 -2.66 -21.94
N VAL A 237 -1.47 -1.36 -21.88
CA VAL A 237 -1.46 -0.41 -22.99
C VAL A 237 -0.02 0.03 -23.27
N ASP A 238 0.39 -0.06 -24.52
CA ASP A 238 1.73 0.33 -24.96
C ASP A 238 1.91 1.85 -24.89
N GLY A 239 3.13 2.32 -24.63
CA GLY A 239 3.40 3.73 -24.42
C GLY A 239 4.85 4.14 -24.65
N VAL A 240 5.06 5.45 -24.62
CA VAL A 240 6.37 6.10 -24.56
C VAL A 240 6.43 6.93 -23.29
N ALA A 241 7.43 6.70 -22.44
CA ALA A 241 7.68 7.55 -21.27
C ALA A 241 8.87 8.46 -21.50
N SER A 242 8.73 9.71 -21.09
CA SER A 242 9.81 10.67 -20.96
C SER A 242 10.08 10.91 -19.47
N ILE A 243 11.34 10.74 -19.06
CA ILE A 243 11.81 11.07 -17.72
C ILE A 243 12.83 12.19 -17.86
N GLY A 244 12.53 13.33 -17.25
CA GLY A 244 13.36 14.52 -17.38
C GLY A 244 13.28 15.44 -16.18
N VAL A 245 14.19 16.41 -16.16
CA VAL A 245 14.21 17.49 -15.15
C VAL A 245 13.69 18.75 -15.81
N ARG A 246 12.71 19.42 -15.20
CA ARG A 246 12.28 20.73 -15.68
C ARG A 246 13.39 21.76 -15.37
N PRO A 247 13.99 22.40 -16.38
CA PRO A 247 14.97 23.46 -16.15
C PRO A 247 14.24 24.74 -15.73
N THR A 248 13.72 24.77 -14.52
CA THR A 248 13.50 26.01 -13.77
C THR A 248 14.75 26.28 -12.94
N PHE A 249 15.02 27.55 -12.60
CA PHE A 249 16.29 28.11 -12.08
C PHE A 249 17.01 27.34 -10.94
N ASP A 250 16.41 26.30 -10.34
CA ASP A 250 16.96 25.47 -9.26
C ASP A 250 16.88 23.95 -9.50
N ASN A 251 17.12 23.44 -10.73
CA ASN A 251 16.99 21.99 -11.05
C ASN A 251 15.63 21.43 -10.59
N GLY A 252 14.55 21.84 -11.28
CA GLY A 252 13.17 21.55 -10.89
C GLY A 252 12.82 20.06 -10.70
N PRO A 253 11.64 19.75 -10.15
CA PRO A 253 11.27 18.37 -9.85
C PRO A 253 11.31 17.50 -11.11
N ARG A 254 11.86 16.31 -10.94
CA ARG A 254 11.90 15.28 -11.98
C ARG A 254 10.47 14.90 -12.37
N SER A 255 10.15 14.99 -13.66
CA SER A 255 8.83 14.66 -14.19
C SER A 255 8.87 13.34 -14.97
N ILE A 256 7.81 12.56 -14.82
CA ILE A 256 7.56 11.36 -15.62
C ILE A 256 6.30 11.62 -16.45
N GLU A 257 6.46 11.69 -17.76
CA GLU A 257 5.37 11.93 -18.71
C GLU A 257 5.19 10.71 -19.60
N VAL A 258 3.96 10.23 -19.74
CA VAL A 258 3.66 9.02 -20.52
C VAL A 258 2.68 9.34 -21.64
N PHE A 259 3.10 9.11 -22.88
CA PHE A 259 2.22 9.09 -24.04
C PHE A 259 1.73 7.65 -24.27
N LEU A 260 0.43 7.42 -24.15
CA LEU A 260 -0.19 6.11 -24.37
C LEU A 260 -0.56 5.94 -25.84
N LEU A 261 -0.10 4.84 -26.44
CA LEU A 261 -0.33 4.57 -27.86
C LEU A 261 -1.78 4.11 -28.07
N ASP A 262 -2.40 4.62 -29.13
CA ASP A 262 -3.76 4.26 -29.57
C ASP A 262 -4.84 4.43 -28.49
N PHE A 263 -4.58 5.28 -27.49
CA PHE A 263 -5.50 5.57 -26.40
C PHE A 263 -5.95 7.04 -26.45
N ALA A 264 -7.25 7.24 -26.34
CA ALA A 264 -7.86 8.55 -26.14
C ALA A 264 -8.79 8.47 -24.93
N GLY A 265 -8.55 9.32 -23.94
CA GLY A 265 -9.35 9.36 -22.73
C GLY A 265 -8.69 10.17 -21.63
N ASP A 266 -9.45 10.42 -20.56
CA ASP A 266 -8.96 11.11 -19.37
C ASP A 266 -8.55 10.09 -18.29
N LEU A 267 -7.33 10.28 -17.78
CA LEU A 267 -6.75 9.46 -16.71
C LEU A 267 -6.48 10.27 -15.44
N TYR A 268 -6.81 11.56 -15.37
CA TYR A 268 -6.54 12.38 -14.17
C TYR A 268 -7.12 11.74 -12.90
N GLY A 269 -6.31 11.73 -11.84
CA GLY A 269 -6.63 11.09 -10.57
C GLY A 269 -6.52 9.56 -10.57
N ARG A 270 -6.38 8.91 -11.73
CA ARG A 270 -6.20 7.44 -11.79
C ARG A 270 -4.78 7.06 -11.42
N ARG A 271 -4.67 5.89 -10.81
CA ARG A 271 -3.40 5.23 -10.49
C ARG A 271 -2.96 4.36 -11.66
N LEU A 272 -1.75 4.62 -12.15
CA LEU A 272 -1.14 3.90 -13.27
C LEU A 272 0.08 3.12 -12.78
N ASP A 273 0.12 1.84 -13.12
CA ASP A 273 1.36 1.05 -13.09
C ASP A 273 2.07 1.21 -14.44
N LEU A 274 3.37 1.52 -14.40
CA LEU A 274 4.20 1.77 -15.57
C LEU A 274 5.37 0.80 -15.58
N ALA A 275 5.38 -0.14 -16.52
CA ALA A 275 6.46 -1.10 -16.75
C ALA A 275 7.46 -0.56 -17.79
N PHE A 276 8.72 -0.46 -17.41
CA PHE A 276 9.81 0.00 -18.27
C PHE A 276 10.41 -1.17 -19.05
N ILE A 277 10.17 -1.20 -20.36
CA ILE A 277 10.60 -2.30 -21.21
C ILE A 277 12.00 -2.07 -21.73
N ALA A 278 12.28 -0.89 -22.31
CA ALA A 278 13.60 -0.54 -22.81
C ALA A 278 13.86 0.95 -22.77
N ARG A 279 15.13 1.33 -22.60
CA ARG A 279 15.59 2.71 -22.80
C ARG A 279 15.89 2.93 -24.28
N GLN A 280 15.33 3.97 -24.88
CA GLN A 280 15.50 4.27 -26.31
C GLN A 280 16.66 5.24 -26.56
N ARG A 281 16.73 6.32 -25.78
CA ARG A 281 17.72 7.40 -25.90
C ARG A 281 17.73 8.29 -24.66
N GLY A 282 18.74 9.16 -24.55
CA GLY A 282 18.80 10.22 -23.55
C GLY A 282 17.89 11.42 -23.90
N GLU A 283 17.91 12.44 -23.05
CA GLU A 283 17.26 13.73 -23.36
C GLU A 283 18.06 14.50 -24.43
N GLU A 284 17.34 15.18 -25.33
CA GLU A 284 17.93 16.00 -26.40
C GLU A 284 17.23 17.36 -26.44
N ARG A 285 17.97 18.39 -26.85
CA ARG A 285 17.41 19.72 -27.15
C ARG A 285 17.15 19.81 -28.65
N PHE A 286 16.00 20.37 -29.01
CA PHE A 286 15.60 20.55 -30.41
C PHE A 286 15.62 22.03 -30.76
N GLU A 287 16.09 22.33 -31.98
CA GLU A 287 16.22 23.70 -32.50
C GLU A 287 14.88 24.28 -32.97
N SER A 288 13.87 23.44 -33.20
CA SER A 288 12.52 23.85 -33.59
C SER A 288 11.45 22.89 -33.08
N VAL A 289 10.19 23.36 -33.08
CA VAL A 289 9.02 22.53 -32.73
C VAL A 289 8.84 21.38 -33.73
N ASP A 290 9.08 21.62 -35.02
CA ASP A 290 8.96 20.59 -36.06
C ASP A 290 10.00 19.47 -35.87
N ALA A 291 11.24 19.82 -35.49
CA ALA A 291 12.27 18.83 -35.17
C ALA A 291 11.90 17.98 -33.95
N LEU A 292 11.30 18.60 -32.92
CA LEU A 292 10.77 17.88 -31.77
C LEU A 292 9.65 16.91 -32.18
N ILE A 293 8.66 17.36 -32.94
CA ILE A 293 7.54 16.51 -33.40
C ILE A 293 8.05 15.34 -34.24
N ALA A 294 8.98 15.59 -35.17
CA ALA A 294 9.59 14.55 -35.99
C ALA A 294 10.28 13.48 -35.12
N GLN A 295 11.03 13.90 -34.09
CA GLN A 295 11.67 12.96 -33.17
C GLN A 295 10.63 12.20 -32.32
N MET A 296 9.56 12.85 -31.87
CA MET A 296 8.48 12.17 -31.13
C MET A 296 7.80 11.09 -31.96
N HIS A 297 7.57 11.32 -33.25
CA HIS A 297 7.09 10.28 -34.17
C HIS A 297 8.07 9.12 -34.32
N ALA A 298 9.38 9.41 -34.42
CA ALA A 298 10.40 8.39 -34.48
C ALA A 298 10.47 7.55 -33.18
N ASP A 299 10.35 8.19 -32.02
CA ASP A 299 10.32 7.53 -30.70
C ASP A 299 9.08 6.63 -30.56
N VAL A 300 7.91 7.05 -31.06
CA VAL A 300 6.70 6.22 -31.10
C VAL A 300 6.88 5.02 -32.03
N ALA A 301 7.41 5.23 -33.23
CA ALA A 301 7.65 4.14 -34.19
C ALA A 301 8.61 3.09 -33.63
N ARG A 302 9.71 3.53 -32.98
CA ARG A 302 10.66 2.66 -32.31
C ARG A 302 10.05 1.94 -31.10
N SER A 303 9.28 2.63 -30.27
CA SER A 303 8.52 2.00 -29.16
C SER A 303 7.64 0.86 -29.65
N ARG A 304 6.91 1.06 -30.76
CA ARG A 304 6.06 -0.01 -31.32
C ARG A 304 6.88 -1.24 -31.72
N GLN A 305 8.03 -1.05 -32.36
CA GLN A 305 8.92 -2.15 -32.75
C GLN A 305 9.43 -2.92 -31.52
N ILE A 306 9.91 -2.21 -30.50
CA ILE A 306 10.41 -2.80 -29.25
C ILE A 306 9.30 -3.58 -28.54
N LEU A 307 8.12 -2.97 -28.39
CA LEU A 307 7.01 -3.55 -27.64
C LEU A 307 6.36 -4.73 -28.37
N ALA A 308 6.38 -4.75 -29.71
CA ALA A 308 5.90 -5.87 -30.50
C ALA A 308 6.79 -7.13 -30.36
N ALA A 309 8.10 -6.95 -30.17
CA ALA A 309 9.04 -8.06 -29.97
C ALA A 309 8.99 -8.68 -28.55
N GLU A 310 8.21 -8.08 -27.65
CA GLU A 310 8.21 -8.40 -26.22
C GLU A 310 6.88 -8.99 -25.76
N THR A 311 6.92 -10.18 -25.15
CA THR A 311 5.75 -10.76 -24.48
C THR A 311 5.22 -9.82 -23.40
N LYS A 312 3.89 -9.68 -23.31
CA LYS A 312 3.26 -8.83 -22.31
C LYS A 312 3.53 -9.33 -20.88
N PRO A 313 3.67 -8.43 -19.89
CA PRO A 313 3.86 -8.85 -18.51
C PRO A 313 2.66 -9.69 -18.08
N ALA A 314 2.90 -10.95 -17.69
CA ALA A 314 1.87 -11.95 -17.45
C ALA A 314 1.09 -11.77 -16.13
N TRP A 315 1.33 -10.68 -15.39
CA TRP A 315 0.73 -10.43 -14.08
C TRP A 315 -0.37 -9.37 -14.15
N THR A 316 -1.42 -9.58 -13.37
CA THR A 316 -2.53 -8.63 -13.17
C THR A 316 -2.44 -8.07 -11.74
N ILE A 317 -2.22 -6.75 -11.58
CA ILE A 317 -2.59 -6.10 -10.31
C ILE A 317 -4.09 -5.92 -10.39
N VAL A 318 -4.80 -6.77 -9.68
CA VAL A 318 -6.19 -6.50 -9.35
C VAL A 318 -6.17 -5.32 -8.37
N HIS A 319 -6.72 -4.17 -8.78
CA HIS A 319 -7.05 -3.09 -7.85
C HIS A 319 -8.29 -3.52 -7.05
N GLN A 320 -8.20 -4.60 -6.28
CA GLN A 320 -9.23 -4.95 -5.31
C GLN A 320 -8.96 -4.12 -4.06
N ASP A 321 -9.91 -3.25 -3.73
CA ASP A 321 -9.93 -2.54 -2.46
C ASP A 321 -9.84 -3.55 -1.34
N ILE A 322 -8.78 -3.43 -0.55
CA ILE A 322 -8.54 -4.26 0.61
C ILE A 322 -9.59 -3.82 1.62
N GLY A 323 -10.60 -4.65 1.87
CA GLY A 323 -11.60 -4.42 2.90
C GLY A 323 -10.89 -4.06 4.21
N LEU A 324 -11.18 -2.86 4.71
CA LEU A 324 -10.71 -2.39 6.01
C LEU A 324 -11.62 -3.01 7.06
N GLU A 325 -11.08 -3.91 7.88
CA GLU A 325 -11.66 -4.19 9.19
C GLU A 325 -11.22 -3.08 10.14
N ALA A 326 -12.17 -2.32 10.66
CA ALA A 326 -11.93 -1.32 11.69
C ALA A 326 -12.48 -1.85 13.03
N GLU A 327 -11.62 -1.93 14.04
CA GLU A 327 -11.98 -2.28 15.42
C GLU A 327 -12.35 -0.99 16.16
N LEU A 328 -13.63 -0.82 16.49
CA LEU A 328 -14.11 0.26 17.35
C LEU A 328 -14.24 -0.26 18.78
N ARG A 329 -13.59 0.41 19.74
CA ARG A 329 -13.76 0.12 21.17
C ARG A 329 -14.34 1.34 21.89
N GLY A 330 -15.40 1.10 22.67
CA GLY A 330 -15.83 2.00 23.73
C GLY A 330 -16.68 3.21 23.31
N PHE A 331 -17.70 3.00 22.49
CA PHE A 331 -18.74 4.02 22.27
C PHE A 331 -20.10 3.49 22.73
N ASP A 332 -20.87 4.33 23.41
CA ASP A 332 -22.30 4.11 23.60
C ASP A 332 -23.02 4.49 22.30
N LEU A 333 -23.80 3.54 21.76
CA LEU A 333 -24.54 3.70 20.51
C LEU A 333 -25.61 4.81 20.59
N ALA A 334 -26.08 5.15 21.79
CA ALA A 334 -27.13 6.15 21.98
C ALA A 334 -26.69 7.57 21.58
N ASP A 335 -25.43 7.94 21.85
CA ASP A 335 -24.89 9.28 21.56
C ASP A 335 -24.60 9.49 20.07
N LEU A 336 -24.25 8.42 19.37
CA LEU A 336 -24.05 8.44 17.92
C LEU A 336 -25.37 8.69 17.17
N CYS A 337 -26.46 8.10 17.68
CA CYS A 337 -27.80 8.20 17.09
C CYS A 337 -28.41 9.61 17.23
N GLN A 338 -28.17 10.33 18.34
CA GLN A 338 -28.68 11.69 18.51
C GLN A 338 -28.01 12.71 17.56
N SER A 339 -26.71 12.58 17.33
CA SER A 339 -25.98 13.49 16.43
C SER A 339 -26.36 13.31 14.95
N ALA A 340 -26.63 12.06 14.53
CA ALA A 340 -27.07 11.76 13.17
C ALA A 340 -28.50 12.27 12.90
N ALA A 341 -29.40 12.17 13.88
CA ALA A 341 -30.79 12.64 13.78
C ALA A 341 -30.88 14.17 13.62
N ALA A 342 -30.03 14.94 14.31
CA ALA A 342 -29.98 16.39 14.20
C ALA A 342 -29.50 16.87 12.81
N CYS A 343 -28.49 16.21 12.23
CA CYS A 343 -28.01 16.50 10.87
C CYS A 343 -29.06 16.15 9.79
N LEU A 344 -29.80 15.05 9.97
CA LEU A 344 -30.88 14.66 9.06
C LEU A 344 -32.09 15.63 9.10
N GLY A 345 -32.33 16.27 10.24
CA GLY A 345 -33.35 17.33 10.37
C GLY A 345 -33.04 18.56 9.50
N ALA A 346 -31.80 19.04 9.54
CA ALA A 346 -31.38 20.24 8.79
C ALA A 346 -31.37 20.03 7.26
N LEU A 347 -31.05 18.81 6.80
CA LEU A 347 -31.05 18.45 5.38
C LEU A 347 -32.48 18.28 4.81
N ARG A 348 -33.46 17.89 5.64
CA ARG A 348 -34.86 17.70 5.22
C ARG A 348 -35.60 19.01 4.95
N GLU A 349 -35.15 20.13 5.53
CA GLU A 349 -35.84 21.42 5.39
C GLU A 349 -35.36 22.27 4.20
N GLY A 350 -34.45 21.74 3.37
CA GLY A 350 -34.20 22.27 2.02
C GLY A 350 -33.89 23.77 1.94
N ARG A 351 -33.11 24.32 2.89
CA ARG A 351 -32.61 25.71 2.83
C ARG A 351 -31.18 25.72 2.26
N PRO A 352 -30.96 26.04 0.96
CA PRO A 352 -29.67 25.81 0.31
C PRO A 352 -28.69 26.99 0.44
N ASP A 353 -29.09 28.15 0.95
CA ASP A 353 -28.24 29.34 0.97
C ASP A 353 -28.34 30.11 2.29
N THR A 354 -27.39 29.87 3.20
CA THR A 354 -26.90 30.92 4.10
C THR A 354 -25.42 30.66 4.38
N ALA A 355 -24.58 31.64 4.05
CA ALA A 355 -23.15 31.71 4.38
C ALA A 355 -22.87 31.33 5.85
N PRO A 356 -21.66 30.82 6.18
CA PRO A 356 -21.31 30.56 7.57
C PRO A 356 -21.42 31.86 8.37
N PRO A 357 -22.14 31.89 9.51
CA PRO A 357 -22.11 33.07 10.35
C PRO A 357 -20.70 33.23 10.94
N ALA A 358 -19.98 34.27 10.54
CA ALA A 358 -18.83 34.78 11.28
C ALA A 358 -19.30 35.75 12.39
N PRO A 359 -18.49 36.05 13.41
CA PRO A 359 -17.78 35.15 14.32
C PRO A 359 -18.39 35.25 15.74
N TRP A 360 -18.52 34.13 16.46
CA TRP A 360 -18.92 34.19 17.87
C TRP A 360 -17.69 34.45 18.75
N THR A 361 -17.59 35.68 19.24
CA THR A 361 -16.60 36.16 20.23
C THR A 361 -17.02 35.78 21.65
N GLY A 362 -16.13 35.15 22.42
CA GLY A 362 -16.33 34.85 23.85
C GLY A 362 -15.01 34.53 24.58
N SER A 363 -14.28 35.59 24.94
CA SER A 363 -13.29 35.79 26.02
C SER A 363 -12.45 34.62 26.60
N ALA A 364 -11.13 34.83 26.56
CA ALA A 364 -10.06 34.09 27.24
C ALA A 364 -10.19 33.97 28.77
N TRP A 365 -9.62 32.90 29.35
CA TRP A 365 -9.22 32.82 30.77
C TRP A 365 -7.81 32.17 30.91
N PRO A 366 -7.06 32.49 31.99
CA PRO A 366 -5.60 32.58 31.99
C PRO A 366 -4.87 31.32 32.47
N ALA A 367 -3.58 31.23 32.16
CA ALA A 367 -2.65 30.28 32.74
C ALA A 367 -2.46 30.50 34.25
N ARG A 368 -2.52 29.44 35.05
CA ARG A 368 -1.74 29.27 36.30
C ARG A 368 -1.44 27.79 36.54
N ALA A 369 -0.16 27.52 36.79
CA ALA A 369 0.32 26.30 37.41
C ALA A 369 0.16 26.41 38.93
N ASP A 370 -0.31 25.36 39.58
CA ASP A 370 0.07 25.03 40.94
C ASP A 370 1.20 23.98 40.89
N GLY A 371 2.29 24.30 41.58
CA GLY A 371 3.58 23.68 41.39
C GLY A 371 3.77 22.40 42.20
N ASP A 372 3.32 21.25 41.65
CA ASP A 372 3.87 19.92 42.01
C ASP A 372 3.63 18.79 40.97
N GLY A 373 3.51 19.13 39.68
CA GLY A 373 3.91 18.22 38.59
C GLY A 373 3.30 16.81 38.52
N ARG A 374 1.99 16.62 38.78
CA ARG A 374 1.28 15.36 38.46
C ARG A 374 -0.14 15.60 37.92
N PRO A 375 -0.58 14.92 36.84
CA PRO A 375 -2.00 14.84 36.52
C PRO A 375 -2.73 13.80 37.40
N LEU A 376 -3.91 14.18 37.90
CA LEU A 376 -4.88 13.30 38.57
C LEU A 376 -5.54 12.31 37.58
N SER A 377 -5.88 11.11 38.07
CA SER A 377 -6.56 10.03 37.32
C SER A 377 -8.01 9.84 37.75
N LEU A 378 -8.90 9.46 36.82
CA LEU A 378 -10.24 8.92 37.10
C LEU A 378 -10.56 7.71 36.18
N ARG A 379 -11.30 6.73 36.73
CA ARG A 379 -11.61 5.38 36.19
C ARG A 379 -13.12 5.14 36.29
N ALA A 380 -13.74 4.41 35.35
CA ALA A 380 -15.14 3.93 35.49
C ALA A 380 -15.37 2.56 34.79
N GLU A 381 -16.24 1.73 35.38
CA GLU A 381 -16.58 0.34 35.03
C GLU A 381 -17.98 0.20 34.38
N PRO A 382 -18.32 -0.92 33.70
CA PRO A 382 -19.46 -1.03 32.80
C PRO A 382 -20.78 -1.40 33.51
N GLY A 383 -21.91 -0.86 33.04
CA GLY A 383 -23.24 -1.20 33.52
C GLY A 383 -24.26 -1.49 32.41
N GLY A 384 -24.70 -2.75 32.33
CA GLY A 384 -26.13 -3.11 32.17
C GLY A 384 -26.79 -3.16 30.78
N ASN A 385 -26.91 -4.38 30.24
CA ASN A 385 -27.96 -4.95 29.37
C ASN A 385 -29.22 -4.09 29.03
N SER A 386 -29.47 -3.85 27.73
CA SER A 386 -30.70 -4.24 26.99
C SER A 386 -30.81 -3.54 25.63
N ALA A 387 -31.06 -4.31 24.58
CA ALA A 387 -31.43 -3.82 23.24
C ALA A 387 -32.95 -3.94 23.03
N PRO A 388 -33.54 -3.10 22.15
CA PRO A 388 -34.61 -3.57 21.28
C PRO A 388 -34.29 -3.38 19.79
N ALA A 389 -34.77 -4.36 19.03
CA ALA A 389 -34.55 -4.60 17.62
C ALA A 389 -35.53 -3.85 16.67
N ASP A 390 -35.13 -3.87 15.40
CA ASP A 390 -35.92 -3.76 14.15
C ASP A 390 -36.33 -2.38 13.60
N LEU A 391 -36.04 -2.25 12.29
CA LEU A 391 -36.45 -1.23 11.29
C LEU A 391 -35.63 0.05 11.07
N ALA A 392 -34.55 0.34 11.80
CA ALA A 392 -33.74 1.56 11.57
C ALA A 392 -32.49 1.37 10.68
N ASP A 393 -31.97 0.15 10.53
CA ASP A 393 -30.57 -0.03 10.09
C ASP A 393 -30.32 0.23 8.61
N ALA A 394 -31.24 -0.10 7.72
CA ALA A 394 -31.01 0.03 6.28
C ALA A 394 -31.14 1.47 5.76
N ALA A 395 -31.88 2.33 6.46
CA ALA A 395 -32.02 3.75 6.14
C ALA A 395 -30.88 4.57 6.76
N LEU A 396 -30.47 4.22 7.99
CA LEU A 396 -29.35 4.84 8.68
C LEU A 396 -28.01 4.54 7.98
N LEU A 397 -27.80 3.29 7.54
CA LEU A 397 -26.60 2.90 6.81
C LEU A 397 -26.52 3.57 5.43
N ARG A 398 -27.66 3.73 4.73
CA ARG A 398 -27.71 4.46 3.46
C ARG A 398 -27.47 5.96 3.63
N ALA A 399 -28.01 6.56 4.70
CA ALA A 399 -27.74 7.96 5.06
C ALA A 399 -26.27 8.17 5.44
N TRP A 400 -25.66 7.19 6.12
CA TRP A 400 -24.26 7.22 6.52
C TRP A 400 -23.31 7.05 5.32
N LEU A 401 -23.61 6.14 4.38
CA LEU A 401 -22.87 5.99 3.13
C LEU A 401 -23.00 7.22 2.21
N ALA A 402 -24.16 7.90 2.23
CA ALA A 402 -24.35 9.18 1.53
C ALA A 402 -23.57 10.33 2.18
N ALA A 403 -23.39 10.31 3.50
CA ALA A 403 -22.60 11.32 4.24
C ALA A 403 -21.07 11.15 4.08
N LEU A 404 -20.58 9.95 3.74
CA LEU A 404 -19.16 9.65 3.53
C LEU A 404 -18.60 10.14 2.18
N GLY A 405 -19.43 10.73 1.32
CA GLY A 405 -19.01 11.26 0.01
C GLY A 405 -18.18 12.54 0.05
N SER A 406 -17.98 13.18 1.21
CA SER A 406 -17.27 14.46 1.26
C SER A 406 -16.91 14.92 2.67
N VAL A 407 -15.60 15.03 2.98
CA VAL A 407 -14.89 16.16 3.65
C VAL A 407 -13.50 15.69 4.15
N ARG A 408 -12.33 16.36 4.07
CA ARG A 408 -11.77 17.65 3.56
C ARG A 408 -10.96 18.52 4.57
N ASP A 409 -10.95 18.29 5.89
CA ASP A 409 -10.33 19.24 6.87
C ASP A 409 -9.76 18.61 8.17
N ALA A 410 -8.85 19.35 8.86
CA ALA A 410 -8.18 19.04 10.14
C ALA A 410 -8.74 19.89 11.29
N ARG A 411 -9.06 19.31 12.46
CA ARG A 411 -9.44 20.12 13.65
C ARG A 411 -8.88 19.61 14.96
N VAL A 412 -8.64 20.55 15.88
CA VAL A 412 -8.27 20.32 17.29
C VAL A 412 -9.56 20.24 18.13
N PHE A 413 -9.70 19.18 18.91
CA PHE A 413 -10.87 18.83 19.74
C PHE A 413 -10.45 18.64 21.18
N ARG A 414 -11.27 19.03 22.15
CA ARG A 414 -11.01 18.69 23.56
C ARG A 414 -11.48 17.27 23.86
N ALA A 415 -10.60 16.41 24.37
CA ALA A 415 -10.91 15.07 24.85
C ALA A 415 -10.81 15.08 26.38
N GLY A 416 -11.96 15.13 27.05
CA GLY A 416 -12.02 15.44 28.47
C GLY A 416 -11.53 16.86 28.75
N GLU A 417 -10.53 17.02 29.62
CA GLU A 417 -9.99 18.34 29.99
C GLU A 417 -8.79 18.85 29.17
N GLY A 418 -8.33 18.13 28.14
CA GLY A 418 -7.23 18.59 27.26
C GLY A 418 -7.58 18.54 25.77
N TRP A 419 -6.82 19.22 24.90
CA TRP A 419 -7.04 19.30 23.44
C TRP A 419 -6.25 18.23 22.64
N VAL A 420 -6.83 17.74 21.54
CA VAL A 420 -6.41 16.63 20.66
C VAL A 420 -6.77 16.96 19.20
N GLN A 421 -5.80 16.97 18.28
CA GLN A 421 -6.05 17.22 16.86
C GLN A 421 -6.32 15.93 16.06
N GLY A 422 -7.46 15.87 15.36
CA GLY A 422 -7.89 14.74 14.53
C GLY A 422 -8.08 15.12 13.05
N LEU A 423 -7.58 14.25 12.17
CA LEU A 423 -7.73 14.27 10.71
C LEU A 423 -8.24 12.90 10.24
N VAL A 424 -9.25 12.86 9.37
CA VAL A 424 -9.82 11.62 8.82
C VAL A 424 -9.79 11.65 7.28
N TYR A 425 -9.43 10.52 6.65
CA TYR A 425 -9.20 10.38 5.19
C TYR A 425 -9.98 9.21 4.58
N GLY A 426 -10.35 9.34 3.29
CA GLY A 426 -10.69 8.25 2.35
C GLY A 426 -11.13 8.76 0.95
N PRO A 427 -10.72 8.13 -0.18
CA PRO A 427 -11.02 8.62 -1.54
C PRO A 427 -12.43 8.21 -2.03
N ALA A 428 -13.11 9.13 -2.72
CA ALA A 428 -14.35 8.86 -3.45
C ALA A 428 -14.08 8.00 -4.69
N VAL A 429 -14.81 6.89 -4.86
CA VAL A 429 -14.80 6.08 -6.08
C VAL A 429 -16.03 6.42 -6.92
N ALA A 430 -15.80 6.83 -8.17
CA ALA A 430 -16.86 7.00 -9.16
C ALA A 430 -17.32 5.61 -9.64
N GLY A 431 -18.38 5.10 -9.03
CA GLY A 431 -18.99 3.81 -9.32
C GLY A 431 -20.17 3.61 -8.37
N LYS A 432 -21.19 2.85 -8.78
CA LYS A 432 -22.41 2.65 -7.99
C LYS A 432 -22.07 2.28 -6.53
N PRO A 433 -22.79 2.84 -5.54
CA PRO A 433 -22.55 2.51 -4.13
C PRO A 433 -22.75 1.00 -3.91
N PRO A 434 -21.96 0.39 -3.01
CA PRO A 434 -22.09 -1.03 -2.70
C PRO A 434 -23.50 -1.35 -2.20
N GLU A 435 -24.06 -2.46 -2.69
CA GLU A 435 -25.42 -2.91 -2.41
C GLU A 435 -25.40 -3.97 -1.30
N LEU A 436 -26.27 -3.82 -0.30
CA LEU A 436 -26.39 -4.79 0.79
C LEU A 436 -27.02 -6.09 0.28
N VAL A 437 -26.25 -7.17 0.31
CA VAL A 437 -26.62 -8.49 -0.19
C VAL A 437 -27.25 -9.35 0.90
N ALA A 438 -26.77 -9.22 2.14
CA ALA A 438 -27.27 -9.96 3.31
C ALA A 438 -26.81 -9.32 4.63
N GLY A 439 -27.56 -9.53 5.72
CA GLY A 439 -27.31 -8.93 7.05
C GLY A 439 -27.70 -7.45 7.15
N PRO A 440 -27.54 -6.77 8.31
CA PRO A 440 -26.66 -7.14 9.42
C PRO A 440 -27.23 -8.22 10.35
N GLU A 441 -26.39 -9.21 10.67
CA GLU A 441 -26.70 -10.26 11.65
C GLU A 441 -25.77 -10.13 12.85
N LEU A 442 -26.33 -10.12 14.06
CA LEU A 442 -25.55 -10.11 15.30
C LEU A 442 -24.93 -11.50 15.53
N GLY A 443 -23.62 -11.58 15.42
CA GLY A 443 -22.85 -12.77 15.73
C GLY A 443 -22.86 -13.09 17.23
N PRO A 444 -22.59 -14.34 17.61
CA PRO A 444 -22.54 -14.77 19.02
C PRO A 444 -21.42 -14.10 19.83
N ASP A 445 -20.52 -13.40 19.15
CA ASP A 445 -19.43 -12.59 19.68
C ASP A 445 -19.84 -11.12 19.93
N GLY A 446 -21.10 -10.76 19.68
CA GLY A 446 -21.61 -9.40 19.87
C GLY A 446 -21.34 -8.46 18.69
N TRP A 447 -20.88 -8.99 17.54
CA TRP A 447 -20.53 -8.20 16.37
C TRP A 447 -21.58 -8.32 15.26
N TYR A 448 -22.00 -7.19 14.71
CA TYR A 448 -22.89 -7.18 13.55
C TYR A 448 -22.11 -7.45 12.26
N ARG A 449 -22.59 -8.39 11.46
CA ARG A 449 -21.97 -8.77 10.19
C ARG A 449 -22.93 -8.55 9.04
N ALA A 450 -22.49 -7.81 8.02
CA ALA A 450 -23.23 -7.59 6.80
C ALA A 450 -22.36 -7.92 5.57
N ARG A 451 -23.02 -8.34 4.49
CA ARG A 451 -22.39 -8.71 3.22
C ARG A 451 -22.82 -7.70 2.16
N LEU A 452 -21.86 -7.03 1.53
CA LEU A 452 -22.06 -6.01 0.49
C LEU A 452 -21.60 -6.54 -0.88
N ARG A 453 -22.17 -6.05 -1.99
CA ARG A 453 -21.81 -6.37 -3.39
C ARG A 453 -21.57 -5.12 -4.21
#